data_AF-A0A0A7UYJ5-F1
#
_entry.id   AF-A0A0A7UYJ5-F1
#
_cell.length_a   1.000
_cell.length_b   1.000
_cell.length_c   1.000
_cell.angle_alpha   90.00
_cell.angle_beta   90.00
_cell.angle_gamma   90.00
#
_symmetry.space_group_name_H-M   'P 1'
#
loop_
_entity.id
_entity.type
_entity.pdbx_description
1 polymer ?
#
loop_
_entity_poly.entity_id
_entity_poly.type
_entity_poly.pdbx_seq_one_letter_code
_entity_poly.pdbx_strand_id
1 'polypeptide(L)' 'MAEADMAAFGSAIGVAIALAVVTFALRGKGHPEEPGE' A
#
# COMPACT_ATOMS: atom_id res chain seq x y z
N MET A 1 23.34 -17.21 4.83
CA MET A 1 21.96 -17.41 4.33
C MET A 1 20.90 -16.90 5.30
N ALA A 2 21.09 -16.98 6.62
CA ALA A 2 20.15 -16.43 7.62
C ALA A 2 19.93 -14.90 7.53
N GLU A 3 20.94 -14.12 7.14
CA GLU A 3 20.80 -12.67 6.94
C GLU A 3 19.87 -12.31 5.77
N ALA A 4 19.85 -13.13 4.71
CA ALA A 4 18.97 -12.92 3.56
C ALA A 4 17.50 -13.15 3.95
N ASP A 5 17.24 -14.10 4.84
CA ASP A 5 15.91 -14.45 5.33
C ASP A 5 15.34 -13.36 6.25
N MET A 6 16.18 -12.80 7.13
CA MET A 6 15.83 -11.63 7.94
C MET A 6 15.58 -10.39 7.09
N ALA A 7 16.39 -10.15 6.06
CA ALA A 7 16.19 -9.05 5.11
C ALA A 7 14.89 -9.23 4.31
N ALA A 8 14.59 -10.45 3.85
CA ALA A 8 13.35 -10.79 3.15
C ALA A 8 12.13 -10.58 4.05
N PHE A 9 12.19 -11.04 5.30
CA PHE A 9 11.10 -10.87 6.26
C PHE A 9 10.84 -9.39 6.59
N GLY A 10 11.89 -8.61 6.87
CA GLY A 10 11.78 -7.17 7.08
C GLY A 10 11.20 -6.43 5.86
N SER A 11 11.62 -6.83 4.65
CA SER A 11 11.12 -6.25 3.40
C SER A 11 9.64 -6.53 3.17
N ALA A 12 9.16 -7.74 3.48
CA ALA A 12 7.77 -8.12 3.34
C ALA A 12 6.85 -7.28 4.25
N ILE A 13 7.27 -7.05 5.51
CA ILE A 13 6.54 -6.18 6.44
C ILE A 13 6.50 -4.74 5.92
N GLY A 14 7.64 -4.21 5.44
CA GLY A 14 7.70 -2.86 4.88
C GLY A 14 6.75 -2.67 3.68
N VAL A 15 6.71 -3.64 2.77
CA VAL A 15 5.78 -3.63 1.62
C VAL A 15 4.33 -3.71 2.07
N ALA A 16 4.00 -4.56 3.03
CA ALA A 16 2.63 -4.69 3.55
C ALA A 16 2.11 -3.37 4.14
N ILE A 17 2.97 -2.66 4.89
CA ILE A 17 2.63 -1.34 5.44
C ILE A 17 2.41 -0.31 4.32
N ALA A 18 3.31 -0.26 3.33
CA ALA A 18 3.19 0.66 2.21
C ALA A 18 1.87 0.45 1.43
N LEU A 19 1.51 -0.81 1.17
CA LEU A 19 0.25 -1.15 0.50
C LEU A 19 -0.97 -0.76 1.32
N ALA A 20 -0.93 -0.92 2.66
CA ALA A 20 -2.02 -0.48 3.53
C ALA A 20 -2.22 1.05 3.46
N VAL A 21 -1.14 1.82 3.49
CA VAL A 21 -1.19 3.29 3.36
C VAL A 21 -1.76 3.71 2.00
N VAL A 22 -1.26 3.13 0.91
CA VAL A 22 -1.74 3.43 -0.45
C VAL A 22 -3.22 3.09 -0.58
N THR A 23 -3.62 1.90 -0.14
CA THR A 23 -5.02 1.46 -0.19
C THR A 23 -5.95 2.40 0.58
N PHE A 24 -5.52 2.84 1.77
CA PHE A 24 -6.27 3.79 2.57
C PHE A 24 -6.35 5.18 1.90
N ALA A 25 -5.23 5.69 1.38
CA ALA A 25 -5.17 6.97 0.69
C ALA A 25 -6.05 7.01 -0.58
N LEU A 26 -6.22 5.87 -1.24
CA LEU A 26 -7.06 5.73 -2.43
C LEU A 26 -8.52 5.39 -2.12
N ARG A 27 -8.87 4.97 -0.88
CA ARG A 27 -10.19 4.47 -0.47
C ARG A 27 -11.38 5.42 -0.74
N GLY A 28 -11.14 6.70 -0.99
CA GLY A 28 -12.17 7.70 -1.27
C GLY A 28 -11.98 8.51 -2.56
N LYS A 29 -10.97 8.22 -3.38
CA LYS A 29 -10.60 9.06 -4.54
C LYS A 29 -11.22 8.60 -5.88
N GLY A 30 -12.14 7.64 -5.84
CA GLY A 30 -12.69 6.96 -7.02
C GLY A 30 -13.97 7.54 -7.60
N HIS A 31 -14.54 8.59 -7.01
CA HIS A 31 -15.71 9.26 -7.57
C HIS A 31 -15.26 10.53 -8.30
N PRO A 32 -15.17 10.51 -9.64
CA PRO A 32 -15.25 11.76 -10.38
C PRO A 32 -16.58 12.42 -10.01
N GLU A 33 -16.56 13.69 -9.60
CA GLU A 33 -17.75 14.53 -9.64
C GLU A 33 -18.22 14.50 -11.10
N GLU A 34 -19.32 13.78 -11.37
CA GLU A 34 -20.06 14.00 -12.61
C GLU A 34 -20.33 15.50 -12.68
N PRO A 35 -19.90 16.21 -13.75
CA PRO A 35 -20.29 17.58 -13.92
C PRO A 35 -21.82 17.57 -14.03
N GLY A 36 -22.48 18.02 -12.97
CA GLY A 36 -23.93 18.10 -12.92
C GLY A 36 -24.47 18.92 -14.08
N GLU A 37 -25.60 18.48 -14.62
CA GLU A 37 -26.50 19.31 -15.43
C GLU A 37 -26.95 20.56 -14.68
#